data_AF-A0A3N9MSG2-F1
#
_entry.id   AF-A0A3N9MSG2-F1
#
_cell.length_a   1.000
_cell.length_b   1.000
_cell.length_c   1.000
_cell.angle_alpha   90.00
_cell.angle_beta   90.00
_cell.angle_gamma   90.00
#
_symmetry.space_group_name_H-M   'P 1'
#
loop_
_entity.id
_entity.type
_entity.pdbx_description
1 polymer ?
#
loop_
_entity_poly.entity_id
_entity_poly.type
_entity_poly.pdbx_seq_one_letter_code
_entity_poly.pdbx_strand_id
1 'polypeptide(L)'
;MDDNLRDKTRQLHRVNRLLWLSILSGIIILNVVAFIFHEFRLISPPYLTNLALFLNLLLIIALILLFLVIYIKRNYLTPEKLVERARVRNLQITSPDVDDLVKNLGEKAVWLLKAMIIMRRYFMVIWSIANLIVLIGFISYIITLNLETFFIYSIVGLYSLAINFPRFALIESCYHRIDINEVEDE
;
A
#
# COMPACT_ATOMS: atom_id res chain seq x y z
N MET A 1 -15.86 -18.66 -9.54
CA MET A 1 -14.84 -18.03 -10.41
C MET A 1 -14.18 -19.12 -11.21
N ASP A 2 -14.09 -18.98 -12.52
CA ASP A 2 -13.44 -19.94 -13.41
C ASP A 2 -11.97 -20.18 -13.00
N ASP A 3 -11.48 -21.42 -13.09
CA ASP A 3 -10.18 -21.83 -12.56
C ASP A 3 -9.02 -21.14 -13.29
N ASN A 4 -9.17 -20.92 -14.59
CA ASN A 4 -8.18 -20.23 -15.42
C ASN A 4 -8.06 -18.72 -15.03
N LEU A 5 -9.20 -18.09 -14.70
CA LEU A 5 -9.24 -16.72 -14.17
C LEU A 5 -8.62 -16.64 -12.76
N ARG A 6 -8.85 -17.67 -11.95
CA ARG A 6 -8.29 -17.78 -10.61
C ARG A 6 -6.78 -17.84 -10.61
N ASP A 7 -6.18 -18.56 -11.55
CA ASP A 7 -4.74 -18.67 -11.61
C ASP A 7 -4.06 -17.40 -12.13
N LYS A 8 -4.62 -16.72 -13.13
CA LYS A 8 -4.11 -15.41 -13.57
C LYS A 8 -4.27 -14.32 -12.49
N THR A 9 -5.39 -14.28 -11.78
CA THR A 9 -5.57 -13.34 -10.65
C THR A 9 -4.65 -13.64 -9.47
N ARG A 10 -4.34 -14.92 -9.20
CA ARG A 10 -3.33 -15.33 -8.22
C ARG A 10 -1.93 -14.86 -8.61
N GLN A 11 -1.54 -14.93 -9.89
CA GLN A 11 -0.24 -14.41 -10.34
C GLN A 11 -0.12 -12.89 -10.10
N LEU A 12 -1.14 -12.12 -10.47
CA LEU A 12 -1.20 -10.68 -10.18
C LEU A 12 -1.16 -10.38 -8.67
N HIS A 13 -1.84 -11.20 -7.87
CA HIS A 13 -1.80 -11.10 -6.41
C HIS A 13 -0.40 -11.38 -5.84
N ARG A 14 0.33 -12.37 -6.39
CA ARG A 14 1.71 -12.66 -6.00
C ARG A 14 2.63 -11.46 -6.24
N VAL A 15 2.50 -10.76 -7.38
CA VAL A 15 3.28 -9.54 -7.65
C VAL A 15 3.04 -8.47 -6.58
N ASN A 16 1.78 -8.23 -6.20
CA ASN A 16 1.47 -7.27 -5.14
C ASN A 16 2.05 -7.68 -3.77
N ARG A 17 2.04 -8.98 -3.47
CA ARG A 17 2.64 -9.50 -2.22
C ARG A 17 4.16 -9.37 -2.23
N LEU A 18 4.82 -9.60 -3.37
CA LEU A 18 6.27 -9.39 -3.52
C LEU A 18 6.64 -7.92 -3.31
N LEU A 19 5.87 -6.99 -3.90
CA LEU A 19 6.05 -5.55 -3.69
C LEU A 19 5.87 -5.17 -2.21
N TRP A 20 4.83 -5.70 -1.55
CA TRP A 20 4.62 -5.49 -0.12
C TRP A 20 5.79 -6.00 0.72
N LEU A 21 6.31 -7.20 0.41
CA LEU A 21 7.47 -7.79 1.10
C LEU A 21 8.74 -6.96 0.89
N SER A 22 8.99 -6.47 -0.32
CA SER A 22 10.14 -5.61 -0.62
C SER A 22 10.10 -4.32 0.20
N ILE A 23 8.92 -3.76 0.41
CA ILE A 23 8.73 -2.55 1.21
C ILE A 23 8.93 -2.85 2.71
N LEU A 24 8.35 -3.95 3.20
CA LEU A 24 8.57 -4.42 4.57
C LEU A 24 10.07 -4.62 4.85
N SER A 25 10.80 -5.27 3.93
CA SER A 25 12.24 -5.46 4.10
C SER A 25 13.01 -4.15 4.19
N GLY A 26 12.61 -3.11 3.44
CA GLY A 26 13.24 -1.80 3.52
C GLY A 26 13.13 -1.18 4.91
N ILE A 27 11.96 -1.27 5.54
CA ILE A 27 11.76 -0.78 6.92
C ILE A 27 12.61 -1.57 7.90
N ILE A 28 12.66 -2.90 7.78
CA ILE A 28 13.46 -3.75 8.66
C ILE A 28 14.95 -3.41 8.52
N ILE A 29 15.45 -3.26 7.30
CA ILE A 29 16.85 -2.87 7.03
C ILE A 29 17.18 -1.53 7.69
N LEU A 30 16.31 -0.52 7.54
CA LEU A 30 16.52 0.78 8.19
C LEU A 30 16.57 0.67 9.72
N ASN A 31 15.75 -0.21 10.31
CA ASN A 31 15.79 -0.46 11.75
C ASN A 31 17.10 -1.09 12.19
N VAL A 32 17.59 -2.09 11.46
CA VAL A 32 18.89 -2.72 11.73
C VAL A 32 20.03 -1.72 11.58
N VAL A 33 20.03 -0.91 10.53
CA VAL A 33 21.06 0.12 10.29
C VAL A 33 21.07 1.15 11.41
N ALA A 34 19.92 1.67 11.83
CA ALA A 34 19.82 2.62 12.94
C ALA A 34 20.34 2.02 14.26
N PHE A 35 20.00 0.76 14.54
CA PHE A 35 20.48 0.07 15.72
C PHE A 35 22.01 -0.09 15.71
N ILE A 36 22.60 -0.52 14.58
CA ILE A 36 24.06 -0.62 14.42
C ILE A 36 24.72 0.75 14.64
N PHE A 37 24.18 1.81 14.03
CA PHE A 37 24.71 3.16 14.21
C PHE A 37 24.66 3.63 15.67
N HIS A 38 23.61 3.27 16.41
CA HIS A 38 23.47 3.60 17.82
C HIS A 38 24.46 2.83 18.69
N GLU A 39 24.49 1.51 18.58
CA GLU A 39 25.33 0.63 19.42
C GLU A 39 26.81 0.87 19.21
N PHE A 40 27.24 0.99 17.96
CA PHE A 40 28.66 1.21 17.63
C PHE A 40 29.06 2.68 17.66
N ARG A 41 28.14 3.59 18.01
CA ARG A 41 28.37 5.05 18.06
C ARG A 41 29.07 5.58 16.80
N LEU A 42 28.67 5.08 15.64
CA LEU A 42 29.30 5.37 14.35
C LEU A 42 29.00 6.79 13.85
N ILE A 43 28.08 7.50 14.50
CA ILE A 43 27.65 8.84 14.15
C ILE A 43 27.74 9.74 15.39
N SER A 44 28.26 10.95 15.20
CA SER A 44 28.40 11.98 16.23
C SER A 44 27.23 12.97 16.18
N PRO A 45 26.79 13.55 17.32
CA PRO A 45 25.61 14.42 17.37
C PRO A 45 25.81 15.71 16.56
N PRO A 46 24.94 16.02 15.58
CA PRO A 46 24.89 17.35 15.00
C PRO A 46 24.02 18.27 15.89
N TYR A 47 24.63 19.30 16.45
CA TYR A 47 23.94 20.28 17.28
C TYR A 47 23.14 21.28 16.44
N LEU A 48 21.90 20.95 16.08
CA LEU A 48 20.94 21.89 15.46
C LEU A 48 19.55 21.77 16.08
N THR A 49 19.33 22.49 17.18
CA THR A 49 18.08 22.52 17.96
C THR A 49 16.85 23.00 17.17
N ASN A 50 17.04 23.90 16.18
CA ASN A 50 15.94 24.38 15.34
C ASN A 50 15.46 23.35 14.30
N LEU A 51 16.31 22.39 13.91
CA LEU A 51 15.97 21.39 12.91
C LEU A 51 15.10 20.27 13.50
N ALA A 52 15.27 19.96 14.80
CA ALA A 52 14.44 19.01 15.54
C ALA A 52 12.97 19.47 15.63
N LEU A 53 12.73 20.77 15.84
CA LEU A 53 11.38 21.36 15.83
C LEU A 53 10.69 21.23 14.46
N PHE A 54 11.42 21.49 13.38
CA PHE A 54 10.91 21.31 12.01
C PHE A 54 10.58 19.84 11.71
N LEU A 55 11.43 18.90 12.14
CA LEU A 55 11.19 17.46 11.99
C LEU A 55 9.97 16.96 12.76
N ASN A 56 9.76 17.46 13.98
CA ASN A 56 8.56 17.15 14.76
C ASN A 56 7.28 17.71 14.11
N LEU A 57 7.37 18.88 13.46
CA LEU A 57 6.23 19.44 12.74
C LEU A 57 5.92 18.63 11.47
N LEU A 58 6.95 18.16 10.76
CA LEU A 58 6.82 17.19 9.67
C LEU A 58 6.21 15.86 10.14
N LEU A 59 6.55 15.37 11.34
CA LEU A 59 5.92 14.18 11.93
C LEU A 59 4.42 14.34 12.09
N ILE A 60 4.00 15.47 12.68
CA ILE A 60 2.59 15.76 12.92
C ILE A 60 1.84 15.80 11.59
N ILE A 61 2.41 16.46 10.57
CA ILE A 61 1.82 16.49 9.22
C ILE A 61 1.74 15.08 8.62
N ALA A 62 2.80 14.27 8.74
CA ALA A 62 2.84 12.92 8.22
C ALA A 62 1.83 11.98 8.93
N LEU A 63 1.64 12.12 10.24
CA LEU A 63 0.64 11.40 11.02
C LEU A 63 -0.79 11.82 10.66
N ILE A 64 -1.03 13.13 10.45
CA ILE A 64 -2.33 13.64 9.98
C ILE A 64 -2.63 13.10 8.58
N LEU A 65 -1.66 13.13 7.67
CA LEU A 65 -1.80 12.54 6.33
C LEU A 65 -2.06 11.04 6.40
N LEU A 66 -1.35 10.32 7.27
CA LEU A 66 -1.57 8.90 7.48
C LEU A 66 -2.99 8.63 8.00
N PHE A 67 -3.45 9.39 8.99
CA PHE A 67 -4.81 9.27 9.52
C PHE A 67 -5.86 9.54 8.45
N LEU A 68 -5.72 10.62 7.67
CA LEU A 68 -6.60 10.93 6.53
C LEU A 68 -6.61 9.79 5.51
N VAL A 69 -5.44 9.25 5.17
CA VAL A 69 -5.33 8.15 4.21
C VAL A 69 -5.97 6.88 4.76
N ILE A 70 -5.73 6.51 6.01
CA ILE A 70 -6.36 5.33 6.63
C ILE A 70 -7.88 5.50 6.69
N TYR A 71 -8.35 6.67 7.13
CA TYR A 71 -9.77 6.99 7.25
C TYR A 71 -10.49 6.99 5.90
N ILE A 72 -9.92 7.66 4.90
CA ILE A 72 -10.46 7.68 3.53
C ILE A 72 -10.41 6.26 2.94
N LYS A 73 -9.31 5.51 3.12
CA LYS A 73 -9.11 4.20 2.48
C LYS A 73 -9.96 3.10 3.06
N ARG A 74 -10.18 3.06 4.37
CA ARG A 74 -11.09 2.09 5.01
C ARG A 74 -12.52 2.22 4.46
N ASN A 75 -12.91 3.45 4.10
CA ASN A 75 -14.21 3.74 3.48
C ASN A 75 -14.24 3.60 1.95
N TYR A 76 -13.10 3.44 1.28
CA TYR A 76 -12.97 3.45 -0.18
C TYR A 76 -12.63 2.07 -0.79
N LEU A 77 -12.11 1.13 -0.01
CA LEU A 77 -11.75 -0.22 -0.45
C LEU A 77 -12.88 -1.25 -0.26
N THR A 78 -14.11 -0.81 -0.01
CA THR A 78 -15.26 -1.73 0.02
C THR A 78 -15.48 -2.33 -1.39
N PRO A 79 -15.78 -3.64 -1.51
CA PRO A 79 -15.97 -4.29 -2.80
C PRO A 79 -16.99 -3.58 -3.70
N GLU A 80 -18.07 -3.07 -3.10
CA GLU A 80 -19.13 -2.28 -3.77
C GLU A 80 -18.55 -1.08 -4.52
N LYS A 81 -17.84 -0.20 -3.80
CA LYS A 81 -17.29 1.04 -4.36
C LYS A 81 -16.18 0.78 -5.37
N LEU A 82 -15.45 -0.33 -5.22
CA LEU A 82 -14.43 -0.75 -6.19
C LEU A 82 -15.06 -1.16 -7.52
N VAL A 83 -16.13 -1.95 -7.48
CA VAL A 83 -16.87 -2.38 -8.67
C VAL A 83 -17.58 -1.20 -9.32
N GLU A 84 -18.27 -0.36 -8.55
CA GLU A 84 -18.92 0.85 -9.04
C GLU A 84 -17.95 1.75 -9.83
N ARG A 85 -16.73 1.95 -9.30
CA ARG A 85 -15.70 2.74 -10.01
C ARG A 85 -15.12 2.04 -11.22
N ALA A 86 -15.03 0.72 -11.19
CA ALA A 86 -14.62 -0.05 -12.36
C ALA A 86 -15.64 0.11 -13.51
N ARG A 87 -16.94 0.24 -13.20
CA ARG A 87 -18.00 0.55 -14.18
C ARG A 87 -17.84 1.95 -14.76
N VAL A 88 -17.68 2.96 -13.90
CA VAL A 88 -17.66 4.38 -14.31
C VAL A 88 -16.35 4.78 -15.00
N ARG A 89 -15.21 4.18 -14.62
CA ARG A 89 -13.91 4.57 -15.19
C ARG A 89 -13.63 3.92 -16.55
N ASN A 90 -13.45 4.75 -17.56
CA ASN A 90 -12.81 4.38 -18.83
C ASN A 90 -11.30 4.28 -18.67
N LEU A 91 -10.84 3.24 -17.98
CA LEU A 91 -9.44 2.83 -17.97
C LEU A 91 -9.16 2.00 -19.23
N GLN A 92 -8.33 2.53 -20.13
CA GLN A 92 -7.75 1.73 -21.21
C GLN A 92 -6.78 0.72 -20.58
N ILE A 93 -7.05 -0.57 -20.76
CA ILE A 93 -6.15 -1.63 -20.31
C ILE A 93 -5.34 -2.07 -21.53
N THR A 94 -4.07 -1.68 -21.58
CA THR A 94 -3.15 -2.02 -22.67
C THR A 94 -2.07 -2.93 -22.12
N SER A 95 -2.32 -4.24 -22.15
CA SER A 95 -1.32 -5.26 -21.79
C SER A 95 -1.65 -6.58 -22.49
N PRO A 96 -0.67 -7.27 -23.11
CA PRO A 96 -0.91 -8.52 -23.84
C PRO A 96 -1.59 -9.60 -22.97
N ASP A 97 -1.24 -9.68 -21.68
CA ASP A 97 -1.81 -10.66 -20.74
C ASP A 97 -3.30 -10.43 -20.43
N VAL A 98 -3.75 -9.19 -20.66
CA VAL A 98 -5.12 -8.73 -20.44
C VAL A 98 -5.98 -8.98 -21.67
N ASP A 99 -5.43 -8.84 -22.88
CA ASP A 99 -6.15 -9.12 -24.13
C ASP A 99 -6.63 -10.57 -24.19
N ASP A 100 -5.79 -11.52 -23.72
CA ASP A 100 -6.17 -12.94 -23.58
C ASP A 100 -7.21 -13.18 -22.48
N LEU A 101 -7.23 -12.36 -21.41
CA LEU A 101 -8.21 -12.48 -20.34
C LEU A 101 -9.59 -11.97 -20.78
N VAL A 102 -9.61 -10.85 -21.53
CA VAL A 102 -10.82 -10.23 -22.06
C VAL A 102 -11.45 -11.09 -23.14
N LYS A 103 -10.64 -11.74 -23.98
CA LYS A 103 -11.13 -12.72 -24.97
C LYS A 103 -11.88 -13.91 -24.36
N ASN A 104 -11.47 -14.39 -23.18
CA ASN A 104 -12.02 -15.61 -22.57
C ASN A 104 -13.24 -15.37 -21.66
N LEU A 105 -13.45 -14.15 -21.16
CA LEU A 105 -14.43 -13.86 -20.10
C LEU A 105 -15.37 -12.67 -20.41
N GLY A 106 -15.21 -12.01 -21.56
CA GLY A 106 -16.04 -10.87 -21.96
C GLY A 106 -15.91 -9.67 -21.00
N GLU A 107 -17.01 -8.95 -20.78
CA GLU A 107 -17.03 -7.72 -19.97
C GLU A 107 -16.69 -7.97 -18.49
N LYS A 108 -16.99 -9.16 -17.93
CA LYS A 108 -16.69 -9.54 -16.53
C LYS A 108 -15.20 -9.41 -16.19
N ALA A 109 -14.34 -9.89 -17.08
CA ALA A 109 -12.89 -9.80 -16.89
C ALA A 109 -12.41 -8.35 -16.88
N VAL A 110 -12.96 -7.50 -17.74
CA VAL A 110 -12.59 -6.07 -17.82
C VAL A 110 -12.85 -5.37 -16.50
N TRP A 111 -13.97 -5.66 -15.85
CA TRP A 111 -14.40 -4.97 -14.62
C TRP A 111 -13.60 -5.44 -13.42
N LEU A 112 -13.32 -6.74 -13.33
CA LEU A 112 -12.42 -7.30 -12.34
C LEU A 112 -10.99 -6.75 -12.50
N LEU A 113 -10.48 -6.68 -13.73
CA LEU A 113 -9.17 -6.10 -14.04
C LEU A 113 -9.09 -4.62 -13.66
N LYS A 114 -10.10 -3.82 -13.99
CA LYS A 114 -10.18 -2.41 -13.58
C LYS A 114 -10.19 -2.28 -12.06
N ALA A 115 -10.98 -3.09 -11.35
CA ALA A 115 -11.00 -3.11 -9.88
C ALA A 115 -9.61 -3.48 -9.31
N MET A 116 -8.93 -4.46 -9.88
CA MET A 116 -7.56 -4.85 -9.49
C MET A 116 -6.53 -3.75 -9.72
N ILE A 117 -6.58 -3.05 -10.86
CA ILE A 117 -5.70 -1.90 -11.15
C ILE A 117 -5.93 -0.79 -10.13
N ILE A 118 -7.20 -0.50 -9.81
CA ILE A 118 -7.58 0.51 -8.82
C ILE A 118 -7.05 0.12 -7.43
N MET A 119 -7.26 -1.13 -7.00
CA MET A 119 -6.72 -1.66 -5.74
C MET A 119 -5.19 -1.55 -5.69
N ARG A 120 -4.49 -1.94 -6.75
CA ARG A 120 -3.03 -1.86 -6.83
C ARG A 120 -2.52 -0.44 -6.68
N ARG A 121 -3.09 0.52 -7.42
CA ARG A 121 -2.73 1.94 -7.30
C ARG A 121 -2.93 2.43 -5.87
N TYR A 122 -4.01 2.00 -5.24
CA TYR A 122 -4.28 2.36 -3.86
C TYR A 122 -3.27 1.76 -2.88
N PHE A 123 -2.92 0.49 -3.01
CA PHE A 123 -1.91 -0.12 -2.16
C PHE A 123 -0.54 0.56 -2.32
N MET A 124 -0.12 0.85 -3.54
CA MET A 124 1.16 1.54 -3.77
C MET A 124 1.22 2.91 -3.08
N VAL A 125 0.17 3.73 -3.15
CA VAL A 125 0.15 5.04 -2.47
C VAL A 125 0.34 4.89 -0.95
N ILE A 126 -0.37 3.94 -0.34
CA ILE A 126 -0.27 3.71 1.11
C ILE A 126 1.13 3.26 1.49
N TRP A 127 1.68 2.30 0.73
CA TRP A 127 3.00 1.76 1.01
C TRP A 127 4.08 2.82 0.81
N SER A 128 3.95 3.70 -0.19
CA SER A 128 4.85 4.87 -0.36
C SER A 128 4.79 5.83 0.82
N ILE A 129 3.60 6.11 1.35
CA ILE A 129 3.43 6.98 2.53
C ILE A 129 4.06 6.32 3.78
N ALA A 130 3.84 5.02 3.97
CA ALA A 130 4.46 4.27 5.06
C ALA A 130 5.99 4.36 5.01
N ASN A 131 6.59 4.15 3.83
CA ASN A 131 8.03 4.32 3.63
C ASN A 131 8.51 5.74 3.88
N LEU A 132 7.76 6.75 3.42
CA LEU A 132 8.11 8.15 3.64
C LEU A 132 8.16 8.49 5.13
N ILE A 133 7.21 8.00 5.92
CA ILE A 133 7.20 8.16 7.39
C ILE A 133 8.46 7.56 8.00
N VAL A 134 8.78 6.30 7.68
CA VAL A 134 9.97 5.64 8.23
C VAL A 134 11.26 6.37 7.81
N LEU A 135 11.33 6.85 6.56
CA LEU A 135 12.48 7.60 6.07
C LEU A 135 12.64 8.94 6.80
N ILE A 136 11.56 9.69 7.02
CA ILE A 136 11.59 10.94 7.81
C ILE A 136 12.05 10.63 9.24
N GLY A 137 11.55 9.56 9.84
CA GLY A 137 11.99 9.11 11.16
C GLY A 137 13.48 8.78 11.19
N PHE A 138 13.98 8.09 10.17
CA PHE A 138 15.40 7.73 10.07
C PHE A 138 16.28 8.97 9.94
N ILE A 139 15.91 9.92 9.07
CA ILE A 139 16.59 11.21 8.95
C ILE A 139 16.59 11.94 10.29
N SER A 140 15.43 11.99 10.96
CA SER A 140 15.31 12.59 12.29
C SER A 140 16.25 11.94 13.31
N TYR A 141 16.40 10.61 13.28
CA TYR A 141 17.36 9.90 14.11
C TYR A 141 18.81 10.26 13.77
N ILE A 142 19.21 10.34 12.51
CA ILE A 142 20.59 10.75 12.14
C ILE A 142 20.92 12.14 12.71
N ILE A 143 19.93 13.03 12.77
CA ILE A 143 20.12 14.41 13.25
C ILE A 143 20.06 14.51 14.78
N THR A 144 19.13 13.81 15.43
CA THR A 144 18.88 13.95 16.87
C THR A 144 19.58 12.88 17.71
N LEU A 145 20.05 11.81 17.07
CA LEU A 145 20.49 10.55 17.66
C LEU A 145 19.46 9.90 18.61
N ASN A 146 18.19 10.32 18.52
CA ASN A 146 17.12 9.78 19.34
C ASN A 146 16.52 8.52 18.68
N LEU A 147 16.97 7.36 19.14
CA LEU A 147 16.52 6.06 18.62
C LEU A 147 15.04 5.77 18.93
N GLU A 148 14.57 6.19 20.12
CA GLU A 148 13.18 6.01 20.54
C GLU A 148 12.22 6.70 19.57
N THR A 149 12.56 7.94 19.18
CA THR A 149 11.78 8.69 18.19
C THR A 149 11.68 7.90 16.89
N PHE A 150 12.78 7.41 16.33
CA PHE A 150 12.74 6.62 15.10
C PHE A 150 11.97 5.29 15.23
N PHE A 151 12.02 4.62 16.38
CA PHE A 151 11.20 3.43 16.61
C PHE A 151 9.70 3.74 16.51
N ILE A 152 9.25 4.89 17.00
CA ILE A 152 7.84 5.32 16.84
C ILE A 152 7.47 5.43 15.36
N TYR A 153 8.30 6.07 14.53
CA TYR A 153 8.05 6.15 13.08
C TYR A 153 8.02 4.78 12.41
N SER A 154 8.94 3.88 12.80
CA SER A 154 9.01 2.52 12.29
C SER A 154 7.76 1.72 12.62
N ILE A 155 7.27 1.80 13.87
CA ILE A 155 6.02 1.16 14.29
C ILE A 155 4.83 1.69 13.49
N VAL A 156 4.74 3.01 13.30
CA VAL A 156 3.66 3.65 12.52
C VAL A 156 3.70 3.19 11.05
N GLY A 157 4.87 3.16 10.44
CA GLY A 157 5.05 2.66 9.07
C GLY A 157 4.68 1.17 8.93
N LEU A 158 5.14 0.33 9.86
CA LEU A 158 4.80 -1.10 9.90
C LEU A 158 3.30 -1.33 10.08
N TYR A 159 2.66 -0.58 10.97
CA TYR A 159 1.22 -0.67 11.19
C TYR A 159 0.44 -0.33 9.91
N SER A 160 0.83 0.74 9.21
CA SER A 160 0.22 1.12 7.93
C SER A 160 0.33 0.02 6.87
N LEU A 161 1.48 -0.68 6.80
CA LEU A 161 1.67 -1.82 5.92
C LEU A 161 0.82 -3.03 6.33
N ALA A 162 0.76 -3.32 7.63
CA ALA A 162 0.06 -4.49 8.16
C ALA A 162 -1.45 -4.41 7.90
N ILE A 163 -2.07 -3.26 8.17
CA ILE A 163 -3.52 -3.08 7.93
C ILE A 163 -3.87 -3.09 6.43
N ASN A 164 -2.90 -2.80 5.55
CA ASN A 164 -3.05 -2.78 4.10
C ASN A 164 -2.37 -3.97 3.42
N PHE A 165 -2.32 -5.10 4.12
CA PHE A 165 -1.84 -6.34 3.54
C PHE A 165 -2.72 -6.72 2.32
N PRO A 166 -2.12 -7.01 1.16
CA PRO A 166 -2.90 -7.43 0.00
C PRO A 166 -3.52 -8.80 0.31
N ARG A 167 -4.84 -8.86 0.49
CA ARG A 167 -5.60 -10.10 0.73
C ARG A 167 -6.31 -10.55 -0.54
N PHE A 168 -6.13 -11.82 -0.93
CA PHE A 168 -6.83 -12.38 -2.09
C PHE A 168 -8.35 -12.40 -1.91
N ALA A 169 -8.83 -12.57 -0.67
CA ALA A 169 -10.26 -12.55 -0.33
C ALA A 169 -10.98 -11.27 -0.81
N LEU A 170 -10.30 -10.11 -0.84
CA LEU A 170 -10.88 -8.87 -1.35
C LEU A 170 -11.17 -8.95 -2.86
N ILE A 171 -10.30 -9.63 -3.62
CA ILE A 171 -10.46 -9.85 -5.06
C ILE A 171 -11.62 -10.83 -5.31
N GLU A 172 -11.69 -11.93 -4.54
CA GLU A 172 -12.80 -12.88 -4.61
C GLU A 172 -14.14 -12.20 -4.26
N SER A 173 -14.18 -11.32 -3.25
CA SER A 173 -15.38 -10.53 -2.92
C SER A 173 -15.78 -9.55 -4.02
N CYS A 174 -14.83 -8.93 -4.73
CA CYS A 174 -15.14 -8.07 -5.87
C CYS A 174 -15.74 -8.88 -7.03
N TYR A 175 -15.22 -10.08 -7.29
CA TYR A 175 -15.77 -10.97 -8.32
C TYR A 175 -17.21 -11.38 -8.00
N HIS A 176 -17.49 -11.81 -6.76
CA HIS A 176 -18.86 -12.15 -6.35
C HIS A 176 -19.83 -10.97 -6.48
N ARG A 177 -19.39 -9.75 -6.21
CA ARG A 177 -20.23 -8.55 -6.36
C ARG A 177 -20.56 -8.23 -7.82
N ILE A 178 -19.62 -8.46 -8.73
CA ILE A 178 -19.84 -8.28 -10.17
C ILE A 178 -20.88 -9.30 -10.65
N ASP A 179 -20.79 -10.54 -10.19
CA ASP A 179 -21.69 -11.62 -10.59
C ASP A 179 -23.13 -11.41 -10.08
N ILE A 180 -23.31 -10.95 -8.84
CA ILE A 180 -24.64 -10.67 -8.26
C ILE A 180 -25.33 -9.53 -8.98
N ASN A 181 -24.63 -8.43 -9.25
CA ASN A 181 -25.25 -7.24 -9.82
C ASN A 181 -25.69 -7.42 -11.29
N GLU A 182 -25.14 -8.38 -12.03
CA GLU A 182 -25.64 -8.69 -13.37
C GLU A 182 -26.96 -9.48 -13.33
N VAL A 183 -27.16 -10.32 -12.32
CA VAL A 183 -28.43 -11.06 -12.13
C VAL A 183 -29.59 -10.11 -11.78
N GLU A 184 -29.30 -8.93 -11.24
CA GLU A 184 -30.30 -7.88 -10.98
C GLU A 184 -30.54 -6.95 -12.19
N ASP A 185 -29.62 -6.91 -13.15
CA ASP A 185 -29.67 -6.05 -14.35
C ASP A 185 -30.29 -6.80 -15.59
N GLU A 186 -30.65 -8.08 -15.46
CA GLU A 186 -31.43 -8.91 -16.43
C GLU A 186 -32.93 -8.99 -16.07
#